data_AF-A0A9W8ESQ3-F1
#
_entry.id   AF-A0A9W8ESQ3-F1
#
_cell.length_a   1.000
_cell.length_b   1.000
_cell.length_c   1.000
_cell.angle_alpha   90.00
_cell.angle_beta   90.00
_cell.angle_gamma   90.00
#
_symmetry.space_group_name_H-M   'P 1'
#
loop_
_entity.id
_entity.type
_entity.pdbx_description
1 polymer ?
#
loop_
_entity_poly.entity_id
_entity_poly.type
_entity_poly.pdbx_seq_one_letter_code
_entity_poly.pdbx_strand_id
1 'polypeptide(L)'
;MMMDAHVPVGLPFAAYEQSHTLAVRYTGRRLVDDIAGEDAPQGDFVCVSDLPTPSRVVRPGMLWPSNIAFPTNTLIVIVNADNTIIYVGAPNA
;
A
#
# COMPACT_ATOMS: atom_id res chain seq x y z
N MET A 1 -12.50 20.55 -9.81
CA MET A 1 -11.40 19.93 -10.56
C MET A 1 -11.06 18.63 -9.86
N MET A 2 -11.54 17.51 -10.39
CA MET A 2 -11.19 16.18 -9.88
C MET A 2 -10.22 15.58 -10.90
N MET A 3 -8.96 15.41 -10.51
CA MET A 3 -8.09 14.44 -11.17
C MET A 3 -7.83 13.36 -10.14
N ASP A 4 -8.69 12.34 -10.17
CA ASP A 4 -8.42 11.05 -9.58
C ASP A 4 -7.04 10.61 -10.04
N ALA A 5 -6.19 10.25 -9.08
CA ALA A 5 -4.89 9.68 -9.40
C ALA A 5 -5.13 8.39 -10.17
N HIS A 6 -4.92 8.43 -11.49
CA HIS A 6 -4.84 7.25 -12.33
C HIS A 6 -3.66 6.42 -11.81
N VAL A 7 -3.93 5.43 -10.96
CA VAL A 7 -3.00 4.32 -10.75
C VAL A 7 -2.82 3.68 -12.12
N PRO A 8 -1.62 3.70 -12.71
CA PRO A 8 -1.45 3.26 -14.09
C PRO A 8 -1.87 1.80 -14.22
N VAL A 9 -2.71 1.57 -15.24
CA VAL A 9 -3.14 0.26 -15.73
C VAL A 9 -1.90 -0.57 -16.05
N GLY A 10 -1.80 -1.76 -15.45
CA GLY A 10 -0.74 -2.74 -15.75
C GLY A 10 0.27 -2.97 -14.63
N LEU A 11 -0.11 -2.80 -13.37
CA LEU A 11 0.68 -3.31 -12.25
C LEU A 11 0.87 -4.84 -12.41
N PRO A 12 2.08 -5.39 -12.31
CA PRO A 12 2.32 -6.85 -12.39
C PRO A 12 1.85 -7.61 -11.13
N PHE A 13 0.83 -7.07 -10.46
CA PHE A 13 0.29 -7.51 -9.17
C PHE A 13 -1.22 -7.63 -9.32
N ALA A 14 -1.80 -8.73 -8.83
CA ALA A 14 -3.24 -8.80 -8.64
C ALA A 14 -3.63 -8.09 -7.33
N ALA A 15 -4.67 -7.26 -7.39
CA ALA A 15 -5.29 -6.74 -6.19
C ALA A 15 -5.88 -7.91 -5.42
N TYR A 16 -5.76 -7.89 -4.09
CA TYR A 16 -6.58 -8.79 -3.30
C TYR A 16 -8.05 -8.45 -3.48
N GLU A 17 -8.90 -9.47 -3.55
CA GLU A 17 -10.34 -9.28 -3.57
C GLU A 17 -10.79 -8.51 -2.31
N GLN A 18 -11.88 -7.75 -2.42
CA GLN A 18 -12.43 -6.99 -1.29
C GLN A 18 -12.91 -7.89 -0.14
N SER A 19 -13.09 -9.19 -0.39
CA SER A 19 -13.38 -10.23 0.61
C SER A 19 -12.14 -10.68 1.39
N HIS A 20 -10.93 -10.37 0.91
CA HIS A 20 -9.68 -10.82 1.51
C HIS A 20 -9.37 -10.03 2.78
N THR A 21 -9.03 -10.73 3.87
CA THR A 21 -8.80 -10.13 5.19
C THR A 21 -7.81 -8.95 5.18
N LEU A 22 -6.73 -9.04 4.39
CA LEU A 22 -5.76 -7.94 4.27
C LEU A 22 -6.31 -6.74 3.50
N ALA A 23 -7.11 -6.96 2.46
CA ALA A 23 -7.73 -5.86 1.71
C ALA A 23 -8.72 -5.10 2.60
N VAL A 24 -9.57 -5.82 3.34
CA VAL A 24 -10.53 -5.25 4.30
C VAL A 24 -9.82 -4.48 5.41
N ARG A 25 -8.71 -5.04 5.91
CA ARG A 25 -7.98 -4.47 7.04
C ARG A 25 -7.29 -3.16 6.72
N TYR A 26 -6.84 -2.97 5.48
CA TYR A 26 -5.93 -1.86 5.16
C TYR A 26 -6.50 -0.86 4.14
N THR A 27 -7.33 -1.29 3.19
CA THR A 27 -7.87 -0.38 2.15
C THR A 27 -8.74 0.70 2.78
N GLY A 28 -8.58 1.96 2.35
CA GLY A 28 -9.30 3.12 2.87
C GLY A 28 -8.68 3.74 4.12
N ARG A 29 -7.69 3.10 4.74
CA ARG A 29 -7.00 3.64 5.92
C ARG A 29 -5.84 4.54 5.55
N ARG A 30 -5.49 5.46 6.44
CA ARG A 30 -4.34 6.34 6.26
C ARG A 30 -3.06 5.63 6.68
N LEU A 31 -2.09 5.54 5.77
CA LEU A 31 -0.77 5.00 6.04
C LEU A 31 0.13 6.09 6.65
N VAL A 32 0.85 5.75 7.71
CA VAL A 32 1.77 6.65 8.42
C VAL A 32 3.12 5.96 8.52
N ASP A 33 4.21 6.68 8.22
CA ASP A 33 5.56 6.18 8.49
C ASP A 33 5.79 6.20 9.99
N ASP A 34 6.32 5.11 10.55
CA ASP A 34 6.77 5.12 11.94
C ASP A 34 7.94 6.10 12.07
N ILE A 35 7.69 7.24 12.70
CA ILE A 35 8.75 8.13 13.13
C ILE A 35 9.17 7.65 14.52
N ALA A 36 10.41 7.17 14.63
CA ALA A 36 10.96 6.70 15.90
C ALA A 36 10.85 7.82 16.96
N GLY A 37 9.99 7.62 17.95
CA GLY A 37 9.82 8.53 19.09
C GLY A 37 8.63 9.49 19.00
N GLU A 38 7.79 9.44 17.96
CA GLU A 38 6.52 10.17 17.95
C GLU A 38 5.33 9.23 18.20
N ASP A 39 4.38 9.69 19.01
CA ASP A 39 3.11 8.99 19.21
C ASP A 39 2.34 8.93 17.89
N ALA A 40 1.93 7.73 17.49
CA ALA A 40 1.13 7.57 16.29
C ALA A 40 -0.19 8.36 16.43
N PRO A 41 -0.61 9.09 15.39
CA PRO A 41 -1.72 10.03 15.48
C PRO A 41 -3.03 9.32 15.81
N GLN A 42 -3.77 9.71 16.85
CA GLN A 42 -5.03 9.03 17.25
C GLN A 42 -6.06 8.96 16.09
N GLY A 43 -6.55 7.76 15.75
CA GLY A 43 -7.53 7.55 14.68
C GLY A 43 -7.47 6.17 14.00
N ASP A 44 -8.05 6.05 12.80
CA ASP A 44 -7.96 4.86 11.94
C ASP A 44 -6.78 5.01 10.96
N PHE A 45 -5.60 4.62 11.42
CA PHE A 45 -4.35 4.67 10.67
C PHE A 45 -3.67 3.30 10.69
N VAL A 46 -2.71 3.12 9.79
CA VAL A 46 -1.88 1.94 9.66
C VAL A 46 -0.44 2.42 9.65
N CYS A 47 0.35 1.95 10.60
CA CYS A 47 1.78 2.22 10.58
C CYS A 47 2.48 1.29 9.57
N VAL A 48 3.56 1.77 8.95
CA VAL A 48 4.36 0.96 8.02
C VAL A 48 4.94 -0.28 8.71
N SER A 49 5.29 -0.18 9.99
CA SER A 49 5.80 -1.26 10.85
C SER A 49 4.74 -2.34 11.16
N ASP A 50 3.45 -1.99 11.11
CA ASP A 50 2.35 -2.91 11.32
C ASP A 50 2.02 -3.75 10.08
N LEU A 51 2.63 -3.43 8.94
CA LEU A 51 2.45 -4.20 7.71
C LEU A 51 3.18 -5.55 7.83
N PRO A 52 2.56 -6.65 7.37
CA PRO A 52 3.21 -7.96 7.38
C PRO A 52 4.48 -7.93 6.54
N THR A 53 5.56 -8.50 7.07
CA THR A 53 6.85 -8.59 6.37
C THR A 53 6.91 -9.89 5.54
N PRO A 54 7.32 -9.84 4.26
CA PRO A 54 7.78 -8.67 3.51
C PRO A 54 6.61 -7.79 3.02
N SER A 55 6.76 -6.46 3.12
CA SER A 55 5.84 -5.47 2.55
C SER A 55 6.57 -4.41 1.72
N ARG A 56 5.85 -3.82 0.76
CA ARG A 56 6.32 -2.72 -0.07
C ARG A 56 5.23 -1.67 -0.19
N VAL A 57 5.54 -0.46 0.28
CA VAL A 57 4.70 0.71 0.12
C VAL A 57 5.10 1.47 -1.14
N VAL A 58 4.11 1.84 -1.95
CA VAL A 58 4.25 2.64 -3.16
C VAL A 58 3.47 3.93 -2.98
N ARG A 59 4.18 5.05 -3.01
CA ARG A 59 3.60 6.39 -2.88
C ARG A 59 3.50 7.07 -4.24
N PRO A 60 2.62 8.07 -4.40
CA PRO A 60 2.53 8.85 -5.63
C PRO A 60 3.89 9.45 -6.00
N GLY A 61 4.24 9.35 -7.28
CA GLY A 61 5.52 9.84 -7.80
C GLY A 61 6.71 8.89 -7.56
N MET A 62 6.57 7.80 -6.81
CA MET A 62 7.59 6.76 -6.75
C MET A 62 7.64 6.02 -8.08
N LEU A 63 8.84 5.93 -8.65
CA LEU A 63 9.08 5.09 -9.82
C LEU A 63 9.00 3.62 -9.41
N TRP A 64 8.24 2.84 -10.18
CA TRP A 64 8.22 1.40 -10.02
C TRP A 64 9.61 0.84 -10.39
N PRO A 65 10.29 0.10 -9.50
CA PRO A 65 11.57 -0.51 -9.84
C PRO A 65 11.32 -1.66 -10.84
N SER A 66 11.63 -1.42 -12.11
CA SER A 66 11.37 -2.37 -13.21
C SER A 66 12.16 -3.69 -13.10
N ASN A 67 13.22 -3.72 -12.31
CA ASN A 67 14.15 -4.86 -12.22
C ASN A 67 14.18 -5.54 -10.83
N ILE A 68 13.22 -5.25 -9.96
CA ILE A 68 13.15 -5.90 -8.64
C ILE A 68 12.07 -6.98 -8.68
N ALA A 69 12.51 -8.23 -8.58
CA ALA A 69 11.64 -9.36 -8.29
C ALA A 69 11.29 -9.34 -6.80
N PHE A 70 10.02 -9.19 -6.48
CA PHE A 70 9.53 -9.34 -5.11
C PHE A 70 9.11 -10.79 -4.87
N PRO A 71 9.39 -11.37 -3.69
CA PRO A 71 8.79 -12.64 -3.28
C PRO A 71 7.27 -12.61 -3.44
N THR A 72 6.66 -13.71 -3.89
CA THR A 72 5.20 -13.82 -4.11
C THR A 72 4.36 -13.58 -2.86
N ASN A 73 4.96 -13.72 -1.68
CA ASN A 73 4.33 -13.40 -0.39
C ASN A 73 4.52 -11.93 0.05
N THR A 74 5.10 -11.07 -0.79
CA THR A 74 5.31 -9.65 -0.48
C THR A 74 3.99 -8.90 -0.57
N LEU A 75 3.59 -8.23 0.50
CA LEU A 75 2.43 -7.35 0.48
C LEU A 75 2.76 -6.05 -0.27
N ILE A 76 2.09 -5.79 -1.38
CA ILE A 76 2.16 -4.50 -2.08
C ILE A 76 1.03 -3.61 -1.59
N VAL A 77 1.39 -2.44 -1.07
CA VAL A 77 0.46 -1.42 -0.59
C VAL A 77 0.67 -0.15 -1.42
N ILE A 78 -0.38 0.38 -2.05
CA ILE A 78 -0.30 1.65 -2.79
C ILE A 78 -1.19 2.67 -2.12
N VAL A 79 -0.65 3.88 -1.95
CA VAL A 79 -1.35 5.01 -1.35
C VAL A 79 -1.56 6.14 -2.35
N ASN A 80 -2.59 6.96 -2.11
CA ASN A 80 -2.80 8.21 -2.85
C ASN A 80 -1.98 9.37 -2.25
N ALA A 81 -2.20 10.61 -2.74
CA ALA A 81 -1.48 11.81 -2.29
C ALA A 81 -1.71 12.15 -0.81
N ASP A 82 -2.83 11.71 -0.25
CA ASP A 82 -3.19 11.92 1.16
C ASP A 82 -2.67 10.80 2.08
N ASN A 83 -1.88 9.88 1.52
CA ASN A 83 -1.42 8.63 2.14
C ASN A 83 -2.56 7.66 2.49
N THR A 84 -3.74 7.78 1.88
CA THR A 84 -4.80 6.77 2.01
C THR A 84 -4.46 5.55 1.16
N ILE A 85 -4.54 4.36 1.75
CA ILE A 85 -4.31 3.08 1.07
C ILE A 85 -5.45 2.84 0.09
N ILE A 86 -5.14 2.81 -1.20
CA ILE A 86 -6.09 2.60 -2.30
C ILE A 86 -5.94 1.22 -2.94
N TYR A 87 -4.85 0.51 -2.62
CA TYR A 87 -4.57 -0.81 -3.16
C TYR A 87 -3.80 -1.65 -2.16
N VAL A 88 -4.18 -2.92 -2.07
CA VAL A 88 -3.46 -3.96 -1.34
C VAL A 88 -3.46 -5.23 -2.18
N GLY A 89 -2.30 -5.84 -2.38
CA GLY A 89 -2.18 -7.06 -3.18
C GLY A 89 -0.82 -7.73 -3.00
N ALA A 90 -0.48 -8.65 -3.90
CA ALA A 90 0.81 -9.33 -3.91
C ALA A 90 1.30 -9.56 -5.35
N PRO A 91 2.62 -9.81 -5.56
CA PRO A 91 3.15 -10.28 -6.83
C PRO A 91 2.41 -11.53 -7.29
N ASN A 92 1.98 -11.51 -8.55
CA ASN A 92 1.48 -12.72 -9.18
C ASN A 92 2.61 -13.76 -9.15
N ALA A 93 2.28 -14.96 -8.66
CA ALA A 93 3.11 -16.14 -8.82
C ALA A 93 3.17 -16.56 -10.29
#